data_AF-A0A7Z9QZD9-F1
#
_entry.id   AF-A0A7Z9QZD9-F1
#
_cell.length_a   1.000
_cell.length_b   1.000
_cell.length_c   1.000
_cell.angle_alpha   90.00
_cell.angle_beta   90.00
_cell.angle_gamma   90.00
#
_symmetry.space_group_name_H-M   'P 1'
#
loop_
_entity.id
_entity.type
_entity.pdbx_description
1 polymer ?
#
loop_
_entity_poly.entity_id
_entity_poly.type
_entity_poly.pdbx_seq_one_letter_code
_entity_poly.pdbx_strand_id
1 'polypeptide(L)'
;MMLLILMGRFEVGDHLDNNMEDFLPVHKVELDAFYIDIYEATIGQFKKFVSQTGYGLNRWNGVSDCSVTNNYFMVYVTWTDAKAYAKWVGKRLPTETE
;
A
#
# COMPACT_ATOMS: atom_id res chain seq x y z
N MET A 1 9.35 -4.64 -7.83
CA MET A 1 10.68 -4.75 -7.20
C MET A 1 10.50 -4.39 -5.75
N MET A 2 11.20 -5.06 -4.83
CA MET A 2 11.12 -4.76 -3.41
C MET A 2 12.47 -4.26 -2.91
N LEU A 3 12.43 -3.37 -1.93
CA LEU A 3 13.60 -2.88 -1.21
C LEU A 3 13.62 -3.49 0.20
N LEU A 4 14.81 -3.90 0.65
CA LEU A 4 15.03 -4.34 2.03
C LEU A 4 15.20 -3.12 2.93
N ILE A 5 14.38 -3.03 3.96
CA ILE A 5 14.60 -2.16 5.11
C ILE A 5 15.20 -3.05 6.22
N LEU A 6 16.40 -2.70 6.66
CA LEU A 6 17.06 -3.43 7.74
C LEU A 6 16.39 -3.13 9.07
N MET A 7 16.47 -4.09 9.99
CA MET A 7 16.01 -3.91 11.36
C MET A 7 16.69 -2.71 12.01
N GLY A 8 15.96 -2.01 12.86
CA GLY A 8 16.48 -0.81 13.48
C GLY A 8 15.47 -0.11 14.38
N ARG A 9 15.94 0.98 14.99
CA ARG A 9 15.12 1.87 15.81
C ARG A 9 14.94 3.19 15.09
N PHE A 10 13.70 3.60 14.90
CA PHE A 10 13.32 4.78 14.13
C PHE A 10 12.42 5.70 14.95
N GLU A 11 12.43 6.99 14.64
CA GLU A 11 11.46 7.95 15.17
C GLU A 11 10.30 8.09 14.17
N VAL A 12 9.07 7.98 14.66
CA VAL A 12 7.82 8.05 13.89
C VAL A 12 6.95 9.16 14.48
N GLY A 13 6.33 9.95 13.61
CA GLY A 13 5.52 11.12 13.94
C GLY A 13 6.04 12.37 13.26
N ASP A 14 5.38 13.50 13.49
CA ASP A 14 5.77 14.80 12.94
C ASP A 14 6.62 15.60 13.95
N HIS A 15 7.76 16.13 13.50
CA HIS A 15 8.58 17.07 14.28
C HIS A 15 8.15 18.53 14.10
N LEU A 16 7.20 18.79 13.20
CA LEU A 16 6.69 20.11 12.89
C LEU A 16 5.42 20.38 13.72
N ASP A 17 5.46 21.42 14.54
CA ASP A 17 4.34 21.84 15.39
C ASP A 17 3.27 22.59 14.57
N ASN A 18 2.62 21.86 13.66
CA ASN A 18 1.58 22.38 12.78
C ASN A 18 0.16 22.10 13.31
N ASN A 19 0.00 21.78 14.59
CA ASN A 19 -1.26 21.37 15.22
C ASN A 19 -1.95 20.14 14.58
N MET A 20 -1.20 19.22 13.96
CA MET A 20 -1.74 17.92 13.55
C MET A 20 -1.54 16.89 14.66
N GLU A 21 -2.47 16.87 15.62
CA GLU A 21 -2.38 16.05 16.84
C GLU A 21 -2.24 14.54 16.55
N ASP A 22 -2.82 14.04 15.46
CA ASP A 22 -2.80 12.62 15.11
C ASP A 22 -1.40 12.07 14.78
N PHE A 23 -0.42 12.93 14.47
CA PHE A 23 0.96 12.53 14.20
C PHE A 23 1.91 12.79 15.39
N LEU A 24 1.36 13.19 16.54
CA LEU A 24 2.08 13.51 17.77
C LEU A 24 1.71 12.55 18.91
N PRO A 25 2.60 12.37 19.91
CA PRO A 25 3.99 12.81 19.92
C PRO A 25 4.87 11.92 19.02
N VAL A 26 6.01 12.47 18.61
CA VAL A 26 7.09 11.65 18.02
C VAL A 26 7.51 10.59 19.04
N HIS A 27 7.55 9.34 18.58
CA HIS A 27 7.91 8.20 19.42
C HIS A 27 8.85 7.25 18.68
N LYS A 28 9.55 6.40 19.45
CA LYS A 28 10.52 5.45 18.90
C LYS A 28 9.86 4.09 18.69
N VAL A 29 10.10 3.51 17.52
CA VAL A 29 9.67 2.15 17.17
C VAL A 29 10.88 1.29 16.86
N GLU A 30 10.82 0.01 17.23
CA GLU A 30 11.77 -1.00 16.81
C GLU A 30 11.11 -1.87 15.75
N LEU A 31 11.76 -1.99 14.60
CA LEU A 31 11.27 -2.78 13.48
C LEU A 31 12.25 -3.91 13.20
N ASP A 32 11.70 -5.11 12.95
CA ASP A 32 12.44 -6.18 12.31
C ASP A 32 12.74 -5.83 10.84
N ALA A 33 13.62 -6.59 10.19
CA ALA A 33 13.89 -6.38 8.78
C ALA A 33 12.69 -6.83 7.93
N PHE A 34 12.27 -5.99 6.99
CA PHE A 34 11.17 -6.30 6.08
C PHE A 34 11.47 -5.79 4.66
N TYR A 35 10.69 -6.30 3.70
CA TYR A 35 10.73 -5.83 2.34
C TYR A 35 9.45 -5.04 2.03
N ILE A 36 9.59 -3.91 1.34
CA ILE A 36 8.46 -3.13 0.83
C ILE A 36 8.58 -2.95 -0.68
N ASP A 37 7.44 -2.97 -1.38
CA ASP A 37 7.43 -2.66 -2.81
C ASP A 37 7.80 -1.18 -3.01
N ILE A 38 8.69 -0.92 -3.97
CA ILE A 38 9.13 0.46 -4.27
C ILE A 38 8.13 1.22 -5.15
N TYR A 39 7.09 0.54 -5.64
CA TYR A 39 6.03 1.10 -6.48
C TYR A 39 4.69 0.54 -6.03
N GLU A 40 3.66 1.36 -6.13
CA GLU A 40 2.28 0.96 -5.89
C GLU A 40 1.81 -0.11 -6.88
N ALA A 41 0.78 -0.86 -6.46
CA ALA A 41 0.15 -1.83 -7.33
C ALA A 41 -0.48 -1.14 -8.54
N THR A 42 -0.24 -1.65 -9.75
CA THR A 42 -0.78 -1.07 -10.98
C THR A 42 -2.13 -1.66 -11.35
N ILE A 43 -2.87 -0.93 -12.18
CA ILE A 43 -4.13 -1.41 -12.78
C ILE A 43 -3.91 -2.71 -13.54
N GLY A 44 -2.80 -2.83 -14.28
CA GLY A 44 -2.47 -4.05 -15.00
C GLY A 44 -2.29 -5.26 -14.09
N GLN A 45 -1.73 -5.07 -12.89
CA GLN A 45 -1.61 -6.13 -11.89
C GLN A 45 -2.96 -6.49 -11.28
N PHE A 46 -3.80 -5.49 -10.93
CA PHE A 46 -5.15 -5.73 -10.41
C PHE A 46 -6.07 -6.42 -11.44
N LYS A 47 -5.95 -6.08 -12.73
CA LYS A 47 -6.67 -6.78 -13.81
C LYS A 47 -6.29 -8.27 -13.87
N LYS A 48 -5.00 -8.59 -13.72
CA LYS A 48 -4.52 -9.99 -13.65
C LYS A 48 -5.05 -10.71 -12.41
N PHE A 49 -5.03 -10.05 -11.26
CA PHE A 49 -5.60 -10.57 -10.01
C PHE A 49 -7.08 -10.95 -10.20
N VAL A 50 -7.90 -10.02 -10.70
CA VAL A 50 -9.33 -10.25 -10.92
C VAL A 50 -9.56 -11.33 -11.96
N SER A 51 -8.82 -11.33 -13.08
CA SER A 51 -9.01 -12.33 -14.13
C SER A 51 -8.62 -13.75 -13.71
N GLN A 52 -7.64 -13.90 -12.81
CA GLN A 52 -7.17 -15.22 -12.35
C GLN A 52 -7.95 -15.76 -11.15
N THR A 53 -8.50 -14.89 -10.30
CA THR A 53 -9.18 -15.29 -9.06
C THR A 53 -10.70 -15.23 -9.14
N GLY A 54 -11.24 -14.49 -10.12
CA GLY A 54 -12.67 -14.15 -10.16
C GLY A 54 -13.10 -13.14 -9.09
N TYR A 55 -12.16 -12.41 -8.48
CA TYR A 55 -12.46 -11.46 -7.41
C TYR A 55 -13.42 -10.34 -7.89
N GLY A 56 -14.53 -10.16 -7.17
CA GLY A 56 -15.60 -9.24 -7.55
C GLY A 56 -15.28 -7.77 -7.23
N LEU A 57 -14.53 -7.10 -8.12
CA LEU A 57 -14.32 -5.65 -8.03
C LEU A 57 -15.30 -4.91 -8.94
N ASN A 58 -16.14 -4.04 -8.37
CA ASN A 58 -17.21 -3.32 -9.09
C ASN A 58 -16.95 -1.81 -9.28
N ARG A 59 -15.76 -1.32 -8.94
CA ARG A 59 -15.41 0.11 -8.96
C ARG A 59 -14.61 0.54 -10.20
N TRP A 60 -14.57 -0.28 -11.25
CA TRP A 60 -13.77 -0.05 -12.45
C TRP A 60 -14.11 1.26 -13.18
N ASN A 61 -15.36 1.71 -13.12
CA ASN A 61 -15.78 2.95 -13.78
C ASN A 61 -15.02 4.18 -13.23
N GLY A 62 -14.79 4.25 -11.92
CA GLY A 62 -14.01 5.35 -11.34
C GLY A 62 -12.51 5.26 -11.68
N VAL A 63 -12.00 4.05 -11.89
CA VAL A 63 -10.59 3.84 -12.26
C VAL A 63 -10.32 4.36 -13.68
N SER A 64 -11.24 4.16 -14.63
CA SER A 64 -11.06 4.61 -16.02
C SER A 64 -10.98 6.13 -16.16
N ASP A 65 -11.61 6.88 -15.25
CA ASP A 65 -11.65 8.35 -15.31
C ASP A 65 -10.32 8.98 -14.88
N CYS A 66 -9.64 8.37 -13.90
CA CYS A 66 -8.40 8.91 -13.33
C CYS A 66 -7.13 8.18 -13.79
N SER A 67 -7.26 7.03 -14.47
CA SER A 67 -6.13 6.19 -14.81
C SER A 67 -6.36 5.42 -16.11
N VAL A 68 -5.90 6.05 -17.19
CA VAL A 68 -6.20 5.66 -18.57
C VAL A 68 -5.42 4.42 -19.04
N THR A 69 -4.26 4.13 -18.44
CA THR A 69 -3.39 3.02 -18.86
C THR A 69 -3.14 2.00 -17.74
N ASN A 70 -2.78 0.77 -18.12
CA ASN A 70 -2.48 -0.32 -17.18
C ASN A 70 -1.23 -0.06 -16.32
N ASN A 71 -0.41 0.94 -16.65
CA ASN A 71 0.81 1.28 -15.92
C ASN A 71 0.58 2.30 -14.81
N TYR A 72 -0.63 2.89 -14.73
CA TYR A 72 -1.01 3.75 -13.60
C TYR A 72 -1.31 2.92 -12.36
N PHE A 73 -1.16 3.58 -11.21
CA PHE A 73 -1.47 3.02 -9.91
C PHE A 73 -2.95 2.70 -9.78
N MET A 74 -3.25 1.62 -9.10
CA MET A 74 -4.61 1.24 -8.80
C MET A 74 -5.20 2.18 -7.76
N VAL A 75 -6.35 2.78 -8.09
CA VAL A 75 -7.13 3.67 -7.22
C VAL A 75 -8.54 3.11 -7.04
N TYR A 76 -9.36 3.74 -6.18
CA TYR A 76 -10.73 3.30 -5.87
C TYR A 76 -10.84 1.85 -5.35
N VAL A 77 -9.85 1.43 -4.55
CA VAL A 77 -9.84 0.14 -3.84
C VAL A 77 -10.11 0.35 -2.35
N THR A 78 -10.80 -0.59 -1.73
CA THR A 78 -10.94 -0.63 -0.27
C THR A 78 -9.72 -1.29 0.36
N TRP A 79 -9.55 -1.13 1.67
CA TRP A 79 -8.50 -1.86 2.41
C TRP A 79 -8.62 -3.38 2.23
N THR A 80 -9.85 -3.92 2.18
CA THR A 80 -10.11 -5.34 1.95
C THR A 80 -9.63 -5.78 0.55
N ASP A 81 -9.85 -4.96 -0.46
CA ASP A 81 -9.38 -5.24 -1.83
C ASP A 81 -7.85 -5.25 -1.89
N ALA A 82 -7.21 -4.25 -1.27
CA ALA A 82 -5.75 -4.16 -1.19
C ALA A 82 -5.14 -5.36 -0.45
N LYS A 83 -5.75 -5.79 0.66
CA LYS A 83 -5.33 -6.97 1.43
C LYS A 83 -5.51 -8.26 0.63
N ALA A 84 -6.62 -8.41 -0.08
CA ALA A 84 -6.88 -9.58 -0.93
C ALA A 84 -5.85 -9.68 -2.07
N TYR A 85 -5.56 -8.55 -2.74
CA TYR A 85 -4.51 -8.47 -3.76
C TYR A 85 -3.13 -8.81 -3.19
N ALA A 86 -2.75 -8.20 -2.05
CA ALA A 86 -1.47 -8.46 -1.40
C ALA A 86 -1.30 -9.95 -1.08
N LYS A 87 -2.35 -10.60 -0.55
CA LYS A 87 -2.36 -12.04 -0.29
C LYS A 87 -2.21 -12.85 -1.58
N TRP A 88 -2.88 -12.47 -2.66
CA TRP A 88 -2.78 -13.18 -3.95
C TRP A 88 -1.37 -13.13 -4.54
N VAL A 89 -0.64 -12.01 -4.42
CA VAL A 89 0.77 -11.93 -4.82
C VAL A 89 1.75 -12.57 -3.81
N GLY A 90 1.25 -13.23 -2.77
CA GLY A 90 2.07 -13.87 -1.74
C GLY A 90 2.72 -12.89 -0.76
N LYS A 91 2.12 -11.72 -0.55
CA LYS A 91 2.59 -10.63 0.34
C LYS A 91 1.53 -10.27 1.38
N ARG A 92 1.78 -9.17 2.10
CA ARG A 92 0.85 -8.50 3.02
C ARG A 92 0.94 -6.98 2.84
N LEU A 93 0.00 -6.25 3.44
CA LEU A 93 0.14 -4.81 3.63
C LEU A 93 1.19 -4.52 4.71
N PRO A 94 1.96 -3.42 4.59
CA PRO A 94 2.79 -2.93 5.68
C PRO A 94 1.91 -2.44 6.84
N THR A 95 2.47 -2.40 8.04
CA THR A 95 1.91 -1.59 9.13
C THR A 95 2.22 -0.11 8.89
N GLU A 96 1.54 0.81 9.56
CA GLU A 96 1.84 2.25 9.46
C GLU A 96 3.32 2.58 9.77
N THR A 97 3.93 1.83 10.68
CA THR A 97 5.31 2.03 11.10
C THR A 97 6.35 1.33 10.21
N GLU A 98 5.93 0.54 9.22
CA GLU A 98 6.81 -0.13 8.24
C GLU A 98 6.79 0.63 6.89
#